data_AF-A0A0C9RMU4-F1
#
_entry.id   AF-A0A0C9RMU4-F1
#
_cell.length_a   1.000
_cell.length_b   1.000
_cell.length_c   1.000
_cell.angle_alpha   90.00
_cell.angle_beta   90.00
_cell.angle_gamma   90.00
#
_symmetry.space_group_name_H-M   'P 1'
#
loop_
_entity.id
_entity.type
_entity.pdbx_description
1 polymer ?
#
loop_
_entity_poly.entity_id
_entity_poly.type
_entity_poly.pdbx_seq_one_letter_code
_entity_poly.pdbx_strand_id
1 'polypeptide(L)'
;FLQESQPTQAIVQITTKIEERGVRLVDVLTRELELSAEARSLQGGGLRSARRAVRLLIQLDRSVQACQLYLQLCNVALKARLKRVKREGATIPYVKQLSAIAFSNIVEMAREFLKLFPEATNCTSSLIVWSSQEVKHLTSHLIKQLFIPQVTLGTLVECIGVVRSHCDQLIQLGIDLRYQLDGQLRVPLARALQDAGEKYLDAVKVRAGEDSWRPSNLHNYPSLQKLMCELDDMGIPVLKGCLTGDYWLSLTSNTIAFAKLYVSLLQDCLSVAIPELIYTIDNVLVLVMKAQVQHLVTSLNNMKFKQEVMYCAFFFFLINFNDLLRKILKLPELFFSQFIN
;
A
#
# COMPACT_ATOMS: atom_id res chain seq x y z
N PHE A 1 -56.44 -38.86 -7.16
CA PHE A 1 -57.28 -38.53 -8.33
C PHE A 1 -56.68 -37.50 -9.29
N LEU A 2 -55.82 -36.54 -8.87
CA LEU A 2 -55.12 -35.62 -9.80
C LEU A 2 -53.68 -36.05 -10.16
N GLN A 3 -53.21 -37.22 -9.71
CA GLN A 3 -51.86 -37.73 -9.99
C GLN A 3 -51.81 -38.76 -11.14
N GLU A 4 -52.94 -39.11 -11.75
CA GLU A 4 -53.03 -40.12 -12.82
C GLU A 4 -53.81 -39.63 -14.06
N SER A 5 -53.82 -38.32 -14.32
CA SER A 5 -54.30 -37.80 -15.60
C SER A 5 -53.11 -37.69 -16.55
N GLN A 6 -53.07 -38.51 -17.61
CA GLN A 6 -52.11 -38.36 -18.71
C GLN A 6 -52.09 -36.88 -19.15
N PRO A 7 -50.92 -36.23 -19.24
CA PRO A 7 -50.86 -34.84 -19.67
C PRO A 7 -51.51 -34.75 -21.04
N THR A 8 -52.60 -33.98 -21.13
CA THR A 8 -53.33 -33.78 -22.38
C THR A 8 -52.33 -33.24 -23.42
N GLN A 9 -52.39 -33.66 -24.69
CA GLN A 9 -51.47 -33.20 -25.75
C GLN A 9 -51.31 -31.66 -25.78
N ALA A 10 -52.37 -30.93 -25.41
CA ALA A 10 -52.34 -29.48 -25.25
C ALA A 10 -51.36 -28.98 -24.15
N ILE A 11 -51.29 -29.66 -23.01
CA ILE A 11 -50.36 -29.34 -21.91
C ILE A 11 -48.92 -29.52 -22.40
N VAL A 12 -48.63 -30.62 -23.10
CA VAL A 12 -47.30 -30.89 -23.67
C VAL A 12 -46.90 -29.81 -24.68
N GLN A 13 -47.80 -29.43 -25.60
CA GLN A 13 -47.53 -28.37 -26.57
C GLN A 13 -47.31 -27.00 -25.91
N ILE A 14 -48.04 -26.71 -24.83
CA ILE A 14 -47.89 -25.46 -24.07
C ILE A 14 -46.54 -25.46 -23.34
N THR A 15 -46.15 -26.56 -22.68
CA THR A 15 -44.85 -26.67 -21.99
C THR A 15 -43.70 -26.49 -22.96
N THR A 16 -43.73 -27.14 -24.14
CA THR A 16 -42.68 -26.98 -25.16
C THR A 16 -42.58 -25.53 -25.65
N LYS A 17 -43.71 -24.86 -25.91
CA LYS A 17 -43.69 -23.44 -26.31
C LYS A 17 -43.18 -22.51 -25.21
N ILE A 18 -43.45 -22.82 -23.94
CA ILE A 18 -42.93 -22.05 -22.80
C ILE A 18 -41.41 -22.23 -22.72
N GLU A 19 -40.92 -23.46 -22.84
CA GLU A 19 -39.48 -23.76 -22.85
C GLU A 19 -38.76 -23.06 -24.01
N GLU A 20 -39.30 -23.13 -25.23
CA GLU A 20 -38.74 -22.42 -26.39
C GLU A 20 -38.66 -20.90 -26.18
N ARG A 21 -39.71 -20.31 -25.59
CA ARG A 21 -39.71 -18.87 -25.25
C ARG A 21 -38.74 -18.56 -24.14
N GLY A 22 -38.59 -19.44 -23.16
CA GLY A 22 -37.60 -19.34 -22.09
C GLY A 22 -36.18 -19.30 -22.64
N VAL A 23 -35.84 -20.22 -23.55
CA VAL A 23 -34.54 -20.26 -24.24
C VAL A 23 -34.30 -18.97 -25.02
N ARG A 24 -35.27 -18.53 -25.83
CA ARG A 24 -35.14 -17.27 -26.59
C ARG A 24 -34.93 -16.05 -25.69
N LEU A 25 -35.61 -16.00 -24.54
CA LEU A 25 -35.44 -14.90 -23.59
C LEU A 25 -34.04 -14.90 -22.97
N VAL A 26 -33.51 -16.08 -22.61
CA VAL A 26 -32.12 -16.22 -22.14
C VAL A 26 -31.13 -15.71 -23.18
N ASP A 27 -31.32 -16.07 -24.46
CA ASP A 27 -30.43 -15.63 -25.56
C ASP A 27 -30.46 -14.11 -25.74
N VAL A 28 -31.65 -13.50 -25.73
CA VAL A 28 -31.81 -12.04 -25.86
C VAL A 28 -31.15 -11.31 -24.69
N LEU A 29 -31.37 -11.76 -23.46
CA LEU A 29 -30.80 -11.15 -22.26
C LEU A 29 -29.27 -11.29 -22.21
N THR A 30 -28.76 -12.45 -22.63
CA THR A 30 -27.31 -12.70 -22.73
C THR A 30 -26.69 -11.72 -23.73
N ARG A 31 -27.29 -11.61 -24.93
CA ARG A 31 -26.79 -10.73 -25.98
C ARG A 31 -26.87 -9.26 -25.60
N GLU A 32 -27.90 -8.84 -24.88
CA GLU A 32 -28.01 -7.47 -24.34
C GLU A 32 -26.85 -7.15 -23.37
N LEU A 33 -26.48 -8.08 -22.51
CA LEU A 33 -25.37 -7.93 -21.55
C LEU A 33 -24.01 -7.92 -22.26
N GLU A 34 -23.80 -8.80 -23.24
CA GLU A 34 -22.59 -8.84 -24.06
C GLU A 34 -22.39 -7.54 -24.83
N LEU A 35 -23.43 -7.05 -25.52
CA LEU A 35 -23.40 -5.78 -26.24
C LEU A 35 -23.13 -4.60 -25.30
N SER A 36 -23.68 -4.65 -24.08
CA SER A 36 -23.39 -3.65 -23.05
C SER A 36 -21.93 -3.67 -22.61
N ALA A 37 -21.30 -4.85 -22.55
CA ALA A 37 -19.87 -4.98 -22.26
C ALA A 37 -18.98 -4.52 -23.42
N GLU A 38 -19.44 -4.65 -24.66
CA GLU A 38 -18.71 -4.20 -25.87
C GLU A 38 -18.85 -2.69 -26.13
N ALA A 39 -19.96 -2.09 -25.69
CA ALA A 39 -20.21 -0.66 -25.86
C ALA A 39 -19.13 0.17 -25.16
N ARG A 40 -18.26 0.81 -25.95
CA ARG A 40 -17.12 1.62 -25.45
C ARG A 40 -17.54 2.83 -24.58
N SER A 41 -18.83 3.16 -24.52
CA SER A 41 -19.39 4.31 -23.81
C SER A 41 -20.12 3.95 -22.50
N LEU A 42 -19.57 3.04 -21.70
CA LEU A 42 -20.01 2.78 -20.31
C LEU A 42 -19.80 3.97 -19.33
N GLN A 43 -19.92 5.21 -19.81
CA GLN A 43 -19.97 6.44 -19.02
C GLN A 43 -21.27 6.50 -18.21
N GLY A 44 -21.31 5.74 -17.12
CA GLY A 44 -22.24 5.96 -16.00
C GLY A 44 -23.52 5.12 -15.98
N GLY A 45 -23.92 4.48 -17.09
CA GLY A 45 -25.21 3.78 -17.18
C GLY A 45 -25.17 2.25 -17.22
N GLY A 46 -24.12 1.63 -17.78
CA GLY A 46 -24.21 0.22 -18.19
C GLY A 46 -24.38 -0.81 -17.07
N LEU A 47 -23.72 -0.61 -15.93
CA LEU A 47 -23.94 -1.47 -14.76
C LEU A 47 -25.35 -1.31 -14.18
N ARG A 48 -25.99 -0.15 -14.37
CA ARG A 48 -27.38 0.09 -13.93
C ARG A 48 -28.39 -0.53 -14.89
N SER A 49 -28.17 -0.41 -16.21
CA SER A 49 -29.03 -1.04 -17.22
C SER A 49 -28.95 -2.57 -17.16
N ALA A 50 -27.76 -3.12 -16.89
CA ALA A 50 -27.54 -4.55 -16.76
C ALA A 50 -28.29 -5.20 -15.57
N ARG A 51 -28.66 -4.43 -14.52
CA ARG A 51 -29.34 -4.97 -13.33
C ARG A 51 -30.61 -5.72 -13.68
N ARG A 52 -31.40 -5.17 -14.60
CA ARG A 52 -32.68 -5.77 -15.00
C ARG A 52 -32.44 -7.11 -15.69
N ALA A 53 -31.55 -7.13 -16.68
CA ALA A 53 -31.24 -8.34 -17.43
C ALA A 53 -30.65 -9.44 -16.53
N VAL A 54 -29.75 -9.09 -15.60
CA VAL A 54 -29.19 -10.02 -14.61
C VAL A 54 -30.28 -10.60 -13.69
N ARG A 55 -31.19 -9.78 -13.16
CA ARG A 55 -32.30 -10.29 -12.32
C ARG A 55 -33.21 -11.24 -13.08
N LEU A 56 -33.52 -10.95 -14.34
CA LEU A 56 -34.33 -11.82 -15.18
C LEU A 56 -33.63 -13.16 -15.44
N LEU A 57 -32.32 -13.15 -15.72
CA LEU A 57 -31.54 -14.39 -15.86
C LEU A 57 -31.50 -15.21 -14.56
N ILE A 58 -31.40 -14.57 -13.41
CA ILE A 58 -31.49 -15.25 -12.10
C ILE A 58 -32.87 -15.90 -11.91
N GLN A 59 -33.95 -15.19 -12.26
CA GLN A 59 -35.31 -15.73 -12.21
C GLN A 59 -35.55 -16.88 -13.19
N LEU A 60 -34.78 -16.96 -14.28
CA LEU A 60 -34.78 -18.07 -15.25
C LEU A 60 -33.84 -19.22 -14.86
N ASP A 61 -33.35 -19.23 -13.62
CA ASP A 61 -32.44 -20.25 -13.10
C ASP A 61 -31.13 -20.35 -13.92
N ARG A 62 -30.61 -19.19 -14.34
CA ARG A 62 -29.32 -19.01 -15.05
C ARG A 62 -28.36 -18.14 -14.23
N SER A 63 -28.34 -18.32 -12.91
CA SER A 63 -27.55 -17.51 -11.96
C SER A 63 -26.05 -17.51 -12.27
N VAL A 64 -25.47 -18.67 -12.61
CA VAL A 64 -24.03 -18.81 -12.95
C VAL A 64 -23.67 -18.00 -14.19
N GLN A 65 -24.48 -18.10 -15.25
CA GLN A 65 -24.28 -17.35 -16.49
C GLN A 65 -24.44 -15.84 -16.25
N ALA A 66 -25.48 -15.45 -15.50
CA ALA A 66 -25.69 -14.05 -15.13
C ALA A 66 -24.52 -13.47 -14.32
N CYS A 67 -23.95 -14.26 -13.41
CA CYS A 67 -22.77 -13.91 -12.62
C CYS A 67 -21.56 -13.65 -13.52
N GLN A 68 -21.25 -14.58 -14.43
CA GLN A 68 -20.12 -14.44 -15.36
C GLN A 68 -20.24 -13.17 -16.23
N LEU A 69 -21.41 -12.95 -16.83
CA LEU A 69 -21.66 -11.77 -17.66
C LEU A 69 -21.57 -10.46 -16.86
N TYR A 70 -22.10 -10.44 -15.64
CA TYR A 70 -22.03 -9.26 -14.79
C TYR A 70 -20.59 -8.93 -14.37
N LEU A 71 -19.79 -9.93 -13.99
CA LEU A 71 -18.38 -9.71 -13.64
C LEU A 71 -17.55 -9.30 -14.86
N GLN A 72 -17.85 -9.82 -16.05
CA GLN A 72 -17.24 -9.35 -17.30
C GLN A 72 -17.56 -7.87 -17.56
N LEU A 73 -18.81 -7.44 -17.34
CA LEU A 73 -19.19 -6.04 -17.44
C LEU A 73 -18.45 -5.17 -16.41
N CYS A 74 -18.31 -5.65 -15.17
CA CYS A 74 -17.53 -4.98 -14.13
C CYS A 74 -16.07 -4.77 -14.56
N ASN A 75 -15.44 -5.81 -15.11
CA ASN A 75 -14.06 -5.74 -15.63
C ASN A 75 -13.91 -4.68 -16.73
N VAL A 76 -14.79 -4.68 -17.73
CA VAL A 76 -14.74 -3.68 -18.81
C VAL A 76 -14.95 -2.26 -18.25
N ALA A 77 -15.94 -2.08 -17.38
CA ALA A 77 -16.25 -0.80 -16.77
C ALA A 77 -15.06 -0.26 -15.94
N LEU A 78 -14.44 -1.13 -15.14
CA LEU A 78 -13.28 -0.77 -14.32
C LEU A 78 -12.09 -0.39 -15.22
N LYS A 79 -11.74 -1.22 -16.20
CA LYS A 79 -10.67 -0.93 -17.17
C LYS A 79 -10.89 0.40 -17.90
N ALA A 80 -12.12 0.69 -18.31
CA ALA A 80 -12.44 1.95 -18.98
C ALA A 80 -12.24 3.17 -18.06
N ARG A 81 -12.56 3.05 -16.77
CA ARG A 81 -12.32 4.10 -15.77
C ARG A 81 -10.83 4.28 -15.49
N LEU A 82 -10.09 3.20 -15.29
CA LEU A 82 -8.64 3.25 -15.02
C LEU A 82 -7.84 3.82 -16.20
N LYS A 83 -8.22 3.51 -17.45
CA LYS A 83 -7.57 4.08 -18.65
C LYS A 83 -7.65 5.60 -18.75
N ARG A 84 -8.61 6.24 -18.07
CA ARG A 84 -8.75 7.70 -18.06
C ARG A 84 -7.82 8.38 -17.06
N VAL A 85 -7.27 7.64 -16.12
CA VAL A 85 -6.33 8.14 -15.14
C VAL A 85 -4.95 8.23 -15.81
N LYS A 86 -4.63 9.42 -16.32
CA LYS A 86 -3.32 9.71 -16.89
C LYS A 86 -2.34 10.02 -15.77
N ARG A 87 -1.07 9.64 -16.00
CA ARG A 87 0.02 10.05 -15.12
C ARG A 87 0.37 11.49 -15.45
N GLU A 88 -0.15 12.41 -14.64
CA GLU A 88 0.12 13.85 -14.75
C GLU A 88 0.80 14.30 -13.45
N GLY A 89 2.02 14.83 -13.57
CA GLY A 89 2.77 15.38 -12.43
C GLY A 89 3.41 14.33 -11.52
N ALA A 90 3.34 14.59 -10.21
CA ALA A 90 4.05 13.84 -9.18
C ALA A 90 3.48 12.42 -8.96
N THR A 91 4.36 11.50 -8.51
CA THR A 91 4.04 10.08 -8.33
C THR A 91 2.95 9.84 -7.28
N ILE A 92 3.02 10.52 -6.12
CA ILE A 92 2.07 10.33 -5.00
C ILE A 92 0.63 10.69 -5.41
N PRO A 93 0.33 11.90 -5.94
CA PRO A 93 -1.02 12.23 -6.39
C PRO A 93 -1.58 11.24 -7.40
N TYR A 94 -0.76 10.81 -8.36
CA TYR A 94 -1.16 9.83 -9.36
C TYR A 94 -1.55 8.49 -8.73
N VAL A 95 -0.72 7.93 -7.85
CA VAL A 95 -1.01 6.64 -7.19
C VAL A 95 -2.21 6.75 -6.26
N LYS A 96 -2.34 7.86 -5.52
CA LYS A 96 -3.49 8.12 -4.66
C LYS A 96 -4.79 8.16 -5.47
N GLN A 97 -4.80 8.87 -6.59
CA GLN A 97 -5.97 8.96 -7.47
C GLN A 97 -6.29 7.60 -8.12
N LEU A 98 -5.29 6.91 -8.66
CA LEU A 98 -5.47 5.63 -9.34
C LEU A 98 -6.02 4.56 -8.39
N SER A 99 -5.41 4.43 -7.20
CA SER A 99 -5.84 3.45 -6.20
C SER A 99 -7.22 3.79 -5.62
N ALA A 100 -7.50 5.08 -5.35
CA ALA A 100 -8.83 5.50 -4.89
C ALA A 100 -9.91 5.11 -5.89
N ILE A 101 -9.72 5.43 -7.18
CA ILE A 101 -10.66 5.07 -8.24
C ILE A 101 -10.79 3.55 -8.34
N ALA A 102 -9.70 2.80 -8.32
CA ALA A 102 -9.74 1.35 -8.45
C ALA A 102 -10.56 0.70 -7.32
N PHE A 103 -10.18 0.95 -6.06
CA PHE A 103 -10.79 0.31 -4.91
C PHE A 103 -12.22 0.79 -4.66
N SER A 104 -12.53 2.08 -4.82
CA SER A 104 -13.90 2.57 -4.66
C SER A 104 -14.86 1.90 -5.67
N ASN A 105 -14.37 1.66 -6.89
CA ASN A 105 -15.12 0.97 -7.92
C ASN A 105 -15.34 -0.51 -7.59
N ILE A 106 -14.29 -1.20 -7.14
CA ILE A 106 -14.39 -2.61 -6.74
C ILE A 106 -15.40 -2.74 -5.59
N VAL A 107 -15.34 -1.85 -4.59
CA VAL A 107 -16.30 -1.81 -3.46
C VAL A 107 -17.73 -1.59 -3.95
N GLU A 108 -17.96 -0.62 -4.83
CA GLU A 108 -19.29 -0.35 -5.39
C GLU A 108 -19.83 -1.55 -6.20
N MET A 109 -18.99 -2.15 -7.05
CA MET A 109 -19.36 -3.29 -7.88
C MET A 109 -19.64 -4.54 -7.04
N ALA A 110 -18.81 -4.81 -6.03
CA ALA A 110 -18.98 -5.92 -5.10
C ALA A 110 -20.24 -5.74 -4.24
N ARG A 111 -20.48 -4.53 -3.71
CA ARG A 111 -21.71 -4.24 -2.94
C ARG A 111 -22.96 -4.43 -3.79
N GLU A 112 -22.93 -4.01 -5.05
CA GLU A 112 -24.07 -4.23 -5.96
C GLU A 112 -24.22 -5.72 -6.33
N PHE A 113 -23.11 -6.43 -6.53
CA PHE A 113 -23.12 -7.87 -6.77
C PHE A 113 -23.82 -8.63 -5.64
N LEU A 114 -23.44 -8.35 -4.38
CA LEU A 114 -24.03 -9.01 -3.21
C LEU A 114 -25.54 -8.75 -3.08
N LYS A 115 -26.04 -7.62 -3.60
CA LYS A 115 -27.49 -7.34 -3.68
C LYS A 115 -28.18 -8.11 -4.79
N LEU A 116 -27.50 -8.38 -5.90
CA LEU A 116 -28.04 -9.13 -7.03
C LEU A 116 -28.04 -10.65 -6.77
N PHE A 117 -27.08 -11.14 -5.98
CA PHE A 117 -26.85 -12.57 -5.71
C PHE A 117 -26.84 -12.90 -4.20
N PRO A 118 -27.91 -12.63 -3.43
CA PRO A 118 -27.89 -12.72 -1.96
C PRO A 118 -27.70 -14.15 -1.41
N GLU A 119 -28.14 -15.18 -2.14
CA GLU A 119 -28.14 -16.58 -1.65
C GLU A 119 -27.28 -17.52 -2.51
N ALA A 120 -26.58 -16.99 -3.52
CA ALA A 120 -25.84 -17.80 -4.48
C ALA A 120 -24.35 -17.93 -4.07
N THR A 121 -24.04 -18.90 -3.21
CA THR A 121 -22.67 -19.17 -2.71
C THR A 121 -21.65 -19.36 -3.83
N ASN A 122 -22.01 -20.07 -4.90
CA ASN A 122 -21.17 -20.28 -6.09
C ASN A 122 -20.87 -18.96 -6.84
N CYS A 123 -21.76 -17.97 -6.76
CA CYS A 123 -21.55 -16.66 -7.37
C CYS A 123 -20.65 -15.79 -6.47
N THR A 124 -20.79 -15.91 -5.14
CA THR A 124 -19.92 -15.22 -4.19
C THR A 124 -18.45 -15.62 -4.34
N SER A 125 -18.13 -16.91 -4.54
CA SER A 125 -16.75 -17.33 -4.82
C SER A 125 -16.20 -16.71 -6.12
N SER A 126 -17.04 -16.59 -7.14
CA SER A 126 -16.69 -15.91 -8.40
C SER A 126 -16.39 -14.42 -8.20
N LEU A 127 -17.12 -13.74 -7.31
CA LEU A 127 -16.82 -12.36 -6.92
C LEU A 127 -15.44 -12.25 -6.27
N ILE A 128 -15.10 -13.13 -5.33
CA ILE A 128 -13.78 -13.13 -4.68
C ILE A 128 -12.67 -13.33 -5.70
N VAL A 129 -12.82 -14.30 -6.61
CA VAL A 129 -11.86 -14.54 -7.70
C VAL A 129 -11.71 -13.30 -8.58
N TRP A 130 -12.81 -12.65 -8.95
CA TRP A 130 -12.76 -11.41 -9.73
C TRP A 130 -12.04 -10.28 -8.99
N SER A 131 -12.39 -10.02 -7.73
CA SER A 131 -11.74 -8.98 -6.91
C SER A 131 -10.24 -9.24 -6.75
N SER A 132 -9.86 -10.51 -6.50
CA SER A 132 -8.46 -10.94 -6.46
C SER A 132 -7.73 -10.62 -7.78
N GLN A 133 -8.33 -10.92 -8.93
CA GLN A 133 -7.73 -10.63 -10.23
C GLN A 133 -7.58 -9.12 -10.48
N GLU A 134 -8.57 -8.31 -10.13
CA GLU A 134 -8.48 -6.86 -10.32
C GLU A 134 -7.42 -6.22 -9.41
N VAL A 135 -7.32 -6.64 -8.14
CA VAL A 135 -6.23 -6.23 -7.25
C VAL A 135 -4.89 -6.66 -7.80
N LYS A 136 -4.78 -7.89 -8.33
CA LYS A 136 -3.54 -8.39 -8.96
C LYS A 136 -3.10 -7.53 -10.13
N HIS A 137 -4.02 -7.14 -11.01
CA HIS A 137 -3.73 -6.29 -12.16
C HIS A 137 -3.32 -4.88 -11.73
N LEU A 138 -4.04 -4.30 -10.76
CA LEU A 138 -3.71 -2.99 -10.20
C LEU A 138 -2.31 -2.98 -9.60
N THR A 139 -2.00 -3.94 -8.73
CA THR A 139 -0.68 -4.04 -8.08
C THR A 139 0.43 -4.24 -9.10
N SER A 140 0.20 -5.08 -10.12
CA SER A 140 1.18 -5.28 -11.20
C SER A 140 1.45 -4.00 -11.99
N HIS A 141 0.42 -3.17 -12.20
CA HIS A 141 0.59 -1.85 -12.84
C HIS A 141 1.32 -0.88 -11.92
N LEU A 142 0.94 -0.81 -10.64
CA LEU A 142 1.59 0.03 -9.64
C LEU A 142 3.07 -0.30 -9.49
N ILE A 143 3.44 -1.59 -9.48
CA ILE A 143 4.84 -2.02 -9.38
C ILE A 143 5.68 -1.39 -10.50
N LYS A 144 5.16 -1.40 -11.74
CA LYS A 144 5.85 -0.82 -12.90
C LYS A 144 5.98 0.71 -12.83
N GLN A 145 5.10 1.38 -12.11
CA GLN A 145 5.10 2.85 -11.98
C GLN A 145 5.93 3.34 -10.79
N LEU A 146 5.96 2.56 -9.72
CA LEU A 146 6.56 2.92 -8.43
C LEU A 146 8.01 2.48 -8.30
N PHE A 147 8.35 1.28 -8.76
CA PHE A 147 9.70 0.71 -8.60
C PHE A 147 10.60 1.08 -9.78
N ILE A 148 10.78 2.39 -9.97
CA ILE A 148 11.70 2.97 -10.95
C ILE A 148 12.80 3.75 -10.22
N PRO A 149 14.02 3.87 -10.78
CA PRO A 149 15.16 4.46 -10.06
C PRO A 149 14.97 5.88 -9.52
N GLN A 150 14.05 6.65 -10.12
CA GLN A 150 13.80 8.05 -9.79
C GLN A 150 12.90 8.22 -8.55
N VAL A 151 12.19 7.18 -8.11
CA VAL A 151 11.29 7.25 -6.96
C VAL A 151 12.09 6.97 -5.69
N THR A 152 12.01 7.89 -4.71
CA THR A 152 12.67 7.72 -3.42
C THR A 152 11.94 6.72 -2.53
N LEU A 153 12.64 6.15 -1.54
CA LEU A 153 12.04 5.21 -0.59
C LEU A 153 10.84 5.84 0.14
N GLY A 154 10.96 7.05 0.68
CA GLY A 154 9.84 7.72 1.35
C GLY A 154 8.61 7.92 0.46
N THR A 155 8.81 8.27 -0.83
CA THR A 155 7.70 8.37 -1.80
C THR A 155 7.02 7.03 -2.03
N LEU A 156 7.82 5.95 -2.13
CA LEU A 156 7.35 4.59 -2.32
C LEU A 156 6.50 4.13 -1.12
N VAL A 157 7.03 4.34 0.07
CA VAL A 157 6.40 4.03 1.36
C VAL A 157 5.05 4.72 1.51
N GLU A 158 4.99 6.03 1.25
CA GLU A 158 3.74 6.80 1.32
C GLU A 158 2.70 6.25 0.33
N CYS A 159 3.12 5.98 -0.90
CA CYS A 159 2.26 5.37 -1.91
C CYS A 159 1.71 4.01 -1.47
N ILE A 160 2.56 3.14 -0.91
CA ILE A 160 2.15 1.81 -0.42
C ILE A 160 1.16 1.95 0.74
N GLY A 161 1.40 2.87 1.68
CA GLY A 161 0.46 3.16 2.78
C GLY A 161 -0.92 3.57 2.29
N VAL A 162 -0.98 4.47 1.29
CA VAL A 162 -2.24 4.89 0.67
C VAL A 162 -2.96 3.73 -0.04
N VAL A 163 -2.22 2.91 -0.80
CA VAL A 163 -2.80 1.77 -1.52
C VAL A 163 -3.36 0.73 -0.54
N ARG A 164 -2.65 0.44 0.56
CA ARG A 164 -3.12 -0.45 1.63
C ARG A 164 -4.41 0.07 2.26
N SER A 165 -4.45 1.36 2.62
CA SER A 165 -5.65 1.98 3.20
C SER A 165 -6.87 1.90 2.27
N HIS A 166 -6.69 2.05 0.97
CA HIS A 166 -7.77 1.86 0.01
C HIS A 166 -8.18 0.38 -0.13
N CYS A 167 -7.24 -0.55 -0.04
CA CYS A 167 -7.52 -1.99 -0.04
C CYS A 167 -8.38 -2.40 1.17
N ASP A 168 -8.09 -1.84 2.35
CA ASP A 168 -8.81 -2.12 3.60
C ASP A 168 -10.32 -1.78 3.51
N GLN A 169 -10.75 -0.95 2.56
CA GLN A 169 -12.17 -0.67 2.32
C GLN A 169 -12.96 -1.94 1.93
N LEU A 170 -12.30 -2.92 1.31
CA LEU A 170 -12.91 -4.19 0.93
C LEU A 170 -13.23 -5.07 2.15
N ILE A 171 -12.53 -4.87 3.27
CA ILE A 171 -12.75 -5.62 4.52
C ILE A 171 -14.17 -5.35 5.05
N GLN A 172 -14.72 -4.16 4.83
CA GLN A 172 -16.11 -3.82 5.19
C GLN A 172 -17.15 -4.68 4.46
N LEU A 173 -16.77 -5.33 3.36
CA LEU A 173 -17.60 -6.27 2.61
C LEU A 173 -17.24 -7.75 2.90
N GLY A 174 -16.36 -8.01 3.86
CA GLY A 174 -15.83 -9.34 4.16
C GLY A 174 -14.79 -9.84 3.15
N ILE A 175 -14.18 -8.95 2.37
CA ILE A 175 -13.18 -9.29 1.36
C ILE A 175 -11.82 -8.73 1.80
N ASP A 176 -10.97 -9.58 2.37
CA ASP A 176 -9.58 -9.21 2.69
C ASP A 176 -8.63 -9.69 1.58
N LEU A 177 -7.99 -8.74 0.89
CA LEU A 177 -7.00 -8.98 -0.16
C LEU A 177 -5.64 -8.32 0.15
N ARG A 178 -5.43 -7.87 1.40
CA ARG A 178 -4.19 -7.20 1.79
C ARG A 178 -2.98 -8.12 1.70
N TYR A 179 -3.14 -9.38 2.09
CA TYR A 179 -2.10 -10.41 1.95
C TYR A 179 -1.61 -10.54 0.50
N GLN A 180 -2.51 -10.42 -0.48
CA GLN A 180 -2.18 -10.55 -1.89
C GLN A 180 -1.41 -9.33 -2.39
N LEU A 181 -1.86 -8.13 -2.00
CA LEU A 181 -1.17 -6.87 -2.27
C LEU A 181 0.26 -6.91 -1.72
N ASP A 182 0.41 -7.25 -0.43
CA ASP A 182 1.70 -7.31 0.25
C ASP A 182 2.60 -8.42 -0.33
N GLY A 183 2.04 -9.58 -0.66
CA GLY A 183 2.76 -10.68 -1.30
C GLY A 183 3.37 -10.29 -2.65
N GLN A 184 2.66 -9.49 -3.47
CA GLN A 184 3.20 -9.01 -4.75
C GLN A 184 4.23 -7.88 -4.58
N LEU A 185 4.10 -7.06 -3.54
CA LEU A 185 5.03 -5.97 -3.25
C LEU A 185 6.30 -6.44 -2.56
N ARG A 186 6.29 -7.61 -1.91
CA ARG A 186 7.42 -8.15 -1.13
C ARG A 186 8.76 -8.09 -1.85
N VAL A 187 8.87 -8.70 -3.03
CA VAL A 187 10.13 -8.79 -3.77
C VAL A 187 10.64 -7.41 -4.23
N PRO A 188 9.83 -6.59 -4.93
CA PRO A 188 10.31 -5.28 -5.37
C PRO A 188 10.60 -4.34 -4.19
N LEU A 189 9.84 -4.43 -3.09
CA LEU A 189 10.08 -3.63 -1.88
C LEU A 189 11.36 -4.05 -1.15
N ALA A 190 11.64 -5.34 -1.04
CA ALA A 190 12.90 -5.82 -0.46
C ALA A 190 14.12 -5.26 -1.22
N ARG A 191 14.06 -5.25 -2.56
CA ARG A 191 15.11 -4.67 -3.40
C ARG A 191 15.24 -3.16 -3.20
N ALA A 192 14.12 -2.43 -3.22
CA ALA A 192 14.12 -0.99 -3.00
C ALA A 192 14.69 -0.59 -1.62
N LEU A 193 14.40 -1.38 -0.58
CA LEU A 193 14.98 -1.20 0.75
C LEU A 193 16.50 -1.41 0.75
N GLN A 194 16.98 -2.47 0.09
CA GLN A 194 18.42 -2.74 -0.05
C GLN A 194 19.13 -1.62 -0.80
N ASP A 195 18.61 -1.23 -1.97
CA ASP A 195 19.17 -0.14 -2.79
C ASP A 195 19.19 1.20 -2.02
N ALA A 196 18.14 1.47 -1.24
CA ALA A 196 18.11 2.64 -0.37
C ALA A 196 19.15 2.55 0.75
N GLY A 197 19.31 1.36 1.36
CA GLY A 197 20.33 1.09 2.36
C GLY A 197 21.75 1.36 1.85
N GLU A 198 22.07 0.94 0.63
CA GLU A 198 23.36 1.22 -0.01
C GLU A 198 23.56 2.73 -0.25
N LYS A 199 22.55 3.43 -0.78
CA LYS A 199 22.60 4.89 -0.97
C LYS A 199 22.82 5.63 0.36
N TYR A 200 22.14 5.21 1.41
CA TYR A 200 22.31 5.80 2.74
C TYR A 200 23.68 5.48 3.33
N LEU A 201 24.18 4.26 3.15
CA LEU A 201 25.54 3.88 3.55
C LEU A 201 26.58 4.79 2.90
N ASP A 202 26.49 5.02 1.59
CA ASP A 202 27.43 5.88 0.88
C ASP A 202 27.32 7.34 1.33
N ALA A 203 26.10 7.85 1.56
CA ALA A 203 25.88 9.17 2.12
C ALA A 203 26.52 9.33 3.52
N VAL A 204 26.46 8.29 4.35
CA VAL A 204 27.13 8.27 5.67
C VAL A 204 28.65 8.31 5.52
N LYS A 205 29.23 7.51 4.61
CA LYS A 205 30.68 7.50 4.36
C LYS A 205 31.21 8.84 3.86
N VAL A 206 30.49 9.50 2.95
CA VAL A 206 30.86 10.83 2.44
C VAL A 206 30.90 11.84 3.58
N ARG A 207 29.83 11.91 4.38
CA ARG A 207 29.75 12.84 5.53
C ARG A 207 30.78 12.54 6.62
N ALA A 208 31.12 11.26 6.82
CA ALA A 208 32.18 10.85 7.71
C ALA A 208 33.55 11.40 7.26
N GLY A 209 33.84 11.39 5.96
CA GLY A 209 35.08 11.96 5.40
C GLY A 209 35.18 13.49 5.50
N GLU A 210 34.03 14.18 5.56
CA GLU A 210 33.94 15.64 5.68
C GLU A 210 33.82 16.12 7.14
N ASP A 211 33.79 15.20 8.11
CA ASP A 211 33.52 15.53 9.51
C ASP A 211 34.70 16.27 10.15
N SER A 212 34.44 17.53 10.51
CA SER A 212 35.42 18.41 11.15
C SER A 212 35.50 18.24 12.67
N TRP A 213 34.61 17.44 13.28
CA TRP A 213 34.53 17.22 14.73
C TRP A 213 34.28 18.49 15.57
N ARG A 214 33.82 19.56 14.93
CA ARG A 214 33.51 20.83 15.61
C ARG A 214 32.03 20.90 16.01
N PRO A 215 31.71 21.51 17.17
CA PRO A 215 30.33 21.82 17.52
C PRO A 215 29.67 22.70 16.46
N SER A 216 28.38 22.50 16.26
CA SER A 216 27.60 23.21 15.25
C SER A 216 27.25 24.61 15.72
N ASN A 217 27.65 25.61 14.94
CA ASN A 217 27.25 27.01 15.13
C ASN A 217 26.06 27.32 14.21
N LEU A 218 24.93 27.73 14.79
CA LEU A 218 23.71 28.04 14.02
C LEU A 218 23.55 29.53 13.75
N HIS A 219 24.56 30.34 14.09
CA HIS A 219 24.71 31.77 13.85
C HIS A 219 23.68 32.69 14.52
N ASN A 220 22.47 32.20 14.81
CA ASN A 220 21.43 32.94 15.50
C ASN A 220 20.48 32.01 16.29
N TYR A 221 19.83 32.57 17.32
CA TYR A 221 18.88 31.85 18.18
C TYR A 221 17.65 31.29 17.43
N PRO A 222 17.04 32.00 16.44
CA PRO A 222 15.92 31.44 15.68
C PRO A 222 16.26 30.16 14.91
N SER A 223 17.49 30.04 14.37
CA SER A 223 17.93 28.83 13.66
C SER A 223 18.14 27.65 14.61
N LEU A 224 18.61 27.93 15.83
CA LEU A 224 18.68 26.95 16.90
C LEU A 224 17.29 26.46 17.31
N GLN A 225 16.34 27.37 17.55
CA GLN A 225 14.97 26.99 17.86
C GLN A 225 14.34 26.17 16.73
N LYS A 226 14.52 26.59 15.47
CA LYS A 226 14.03 25.84 14.31
C LYS A 226 14.59 24.42 14.27
N LEU A 227 15.91 24.27 14.46
CA LEU A 227 16.52 22.94 14.49
C LEU A 227 16.00 22.09 15.66
N MET A 228 15.83 22.69 16.84
CA MET A 228 15.29 21.99 18.00
C MET A 228 13.85 21.52 17.75
N CYS A 229 12.99 22.37 17.18
CA CYS A 229 11.64 22.00 16.78
C CYS A 229 11.65 20.88 15.75
N GLU A 230 12.48 20.97 14.70
CA GLU A 230 12.58 19.90 13.69
C GLU A 230 13.01 18.56 14.31
N LEU A 231 13.99 18.57 15.22
CA LEU A 231 14.45 17.36 15.90
C LEU A 231 13.36 16.80 16.84
N ASP A 232 12.64 17.66 17.54
CA ASP A 232 11.52 17.27 18.41
C ASP A 232 10.34 16.68 17.62
N ASP A 233 10.01 17.26 16.46
CA ASP A 233 9.00 16.74 15.52
C ASP A 233 9.36 15.33 15.01
N MET A 234 10.66 15.05 14.86
CA MET A 234 11.18 13.72 14.52
C MET A 234 11.26 12.78 15.75
N GLY A 235 10.98 13.28 16.95
CA GLY A 235 11.08 12.54 18.20
C GLY A 235 12.53 12.29 18.64
N ILE A 236 13.43 13.21 18.33
CA ILE A 236 14.86 13.20 18.69
C ILE A 236 15.07 14.25 19.80
N PRO A 237 14.94 13.88 21.08
CA PRO A 237 15.13 14.82 22.18
C PRO A 237 16.59 15.30 22.23
N VAL A 238 16.77 16.62 22.13
CA VAL A 238 18.08 17.25 22.36
C VAL A 238 18.24 17.49 23.85
N LEU A 239 19.28 16.91 24.45
CA LEU A 239 19.59 17.11 25.85
C LEU A 239 19.99 18.58 26.09
N LYS A 240 19.45 19.19 27.15
CA LYS A 240 19.82 20.56 27.54
C LYS A 240 21.33 20.72 27.75
N GLY A 241 22.01 19.66 28.18
CA GLY A 241 23.47 19.63 28.31
C GLY A 241 24.25 19.73 27.00
N CYS A 242 23.58 19.59 25.85
CA CYS A 242 24.19 19.78 24.53
C CYS A 242 24.14 21.22 24.04
N LEU A 243 23.50 22.15 24.77
CA LEU A 243 23.44 23.56 24.42
C LEU A 243 24.61 24.28 25.07
N THR A 244 25.47 24.90 24.26
CA THR A 244 26.65 25.62 24.76
C THR A 244 26.52 27.12 24.41
N GLY A 245 26.00 27.93 25.32
CA GLY A 245 25.75 29.36 25.04
C GLY A 245 24.53 29.61 24.13
N ASP A 246 24.45 30.81 23.55
CA ASP A 246 23.19 31.33 22.97
C ASP A 246 22.81 30.73 21.60
N TYR A 247 23.77 30.15 20.87
CA TYR A 247 23.55 29.64 19.50
C TYR A 247 24.47 28.48 19.08
N TRP A 248 25.18 27.84 20.01
CA TRP A 248 25.98 26.65 19.71
C TRP A 248 25.34 25.37 20.23
N LEU A 249 25.48 24.33 19.42
CA LEU A 249 25.12 22.97 19.77
C LEU A 249 26.39 22.12 19.84
N SER A 250 26.56 21.42 20.96
CA SER A 250 27.68 20.54 21.27
C SER A 250 27.63 19.21 20.46
N LEU A 251 27.02 19.23 19.28
CA LEU A 251 26.89 18.13 18.34
C LEU A 251 27.49 18.58 17.01
N THR A 252 28.17 17.66 16.32
CA THR A 252 28.71 17.93 14.99
C THR A 252 27.59 17.96 13.96
N SER A 253 27.80 18.70 12.87
CA SER A 253 26.86 18.72 11.73
C SER A 253 26.60 17.30 11.20
N ASN A 254 27.63 16.46 11.17
CA ASN A 254 27.53 15.05 10.80
C ASN A 254 26.58 14.27 11.74
N THR A 255 26.74 14.44 13.06
CA THR A 255 25.88 13.75 14.05
C THR A 255 24.41 14.12 13.88
N ILE A 256 24.12 15.41 13.67
CA ILE A 256 22.74 15.90 13.46
C ILE A 256 22.19 15.34 12.14
N ALA A 257 22.96 15.43 11.06
CA ALA A 257 22.54 14.95 9.74
C ALA A 257 22.29 13.43 9.75
N PHE A 258 23.15 12.66 10.40
CA PHE A 258 22.97 11.21 10.58
C PHE A 258 21.71 10.91 11.37
N ALA A 259 21.47 11.59 12.49
CA ALA A 259 20.30 11.34 13.33
C ALA A 259 18.98 11.55 12.55
N LYS A 260 18.88 12.66 11.81
CA LYS A 260 17.73 12.92 10.93
C LYS A 260 17.55 11.82 9.88
N LEU A 261 18.63 11.50 9.15
CA LEU A 261 18.62 10.47 8.11
C LEU A 261 18.19 9.10 8.66
N TYR A 262 18.76 8.69 9.79
CA TYR A 262 18.50 7.37 10.35
C TYR A 262 17.08 7.24 10.89
N VAL A 263 16.53 8.29 11.50
CA VAL A 263 15.13 8.32 11.95
C VAL A 263 14.18 8.27 10.76
N SER A 264 14.43 9.03 9.69
CA SER A 264 13.61 8.96 8.48
C SER A 264 13.66 7.57 7.83
N LEU A 265 14.86 6.96 7.69
CA LEU A 265 15.00 5.59 7.20
C LEU A 265 14.25 4.59 8.09
N LEU A 266 14.34 4.74 9.41
CA LEU A 266 13.61 3.88 10.33
C LEU A 266 12.10 3.99 10.11
N GLN A 267 11.55 5.21 10.10
CA GLN A 267 10.12 5.44 9.86
C GLN A 267 9.64 4.83 8.52
N ASP A 268 10.43 5.03 7.47
CA ASP A 268 10.20 4.42 6.16
C ASP A 268 10.18 2.89 6.24
N CYS A 269 11.13 2.28 6.96
CA CYS A 269 11.16 0.84 7.17
C CYS A 269 9.95 0.33 7.98
N LEU A 270 9.58 1.02 9.07
CA LEU A 270 8.52 0.57 9.98
C LEU A 270 7.14 0.60 9.29
N SER A 271 6.88 1.63 8.51
CA SER A 271 5.60 1.82 7.83
C SER A 271 5.31 0.76 6.75
N VAL A 272 6.35 0.11 6.22
CA VAL A 272 6.21 -1.01 5.27
C VAL A 272 6.53 -2.37 5.86
N ALA A 273 6.79 -2.45 7.16
CA ALA A 273 7.14 -3.69 7.84
C ALA A 273 6.03 -4.74 7.68
N ILE A 274 6.42 -5.89 7.16
CA ILE A 274 5.66 -7.15 7.12
C ILE A 274 6.61 -8.26 7.56
N PRO A 275 6.11 -9.38 8.13
CA PRO A 275 6.96 -10.44 8.69
C PRO A 275 8.06 -10.90 7.73
N GLU A 276 7.75 -10.95 6.45
CA GLU A 276 8.62 -11.38 5.37
C GLU A 276 9.76 -10.40 5.03
N LEU A 277 9.65 -9.14 5.46
CA LEU A 277 10.63 -8.08 5.19
C LEU A 277 11.46 -7.72 6.42
N ILE A 278 11.15 -8.25 7.60
CA ILE A 278 11.84 -7.92 8.86
C ILE A 278 13.35 -8.13 8.73
N TYR A 279 13.79 -9.27 8.19
CA TYR A 279 15.20 -9.55 7.99
C TYR A 279 15.88 -8.55 7.05
N THR A 280 15.22 -8.15 5.96
CA THR A 280 15.76 -7.15 5.03
C THR A 280 15.86 -5.77 5.69
N ILE A 281 14.82 -5.38 6.42
CA ILE A 281 14.79 -4.12 7.18
C ILE A 281 15.92 -4.08 8.21
N ASP A 282 16.07 -5.16 8.99
CA ASP A 282 17.11 -5.25 10.00
C ASP A 282 18.51 -5.11 9.39
N ASN A 283 18.79 -5.84 8.31
CA ASN A 283 20.07 -5.71 7.61
C ASN A 283 20.35 -4.29 7.10
N VAL A 284 19.33 -3.62 6.53
CA VAL A 284 19.47 -2.23 6.05
C VAL A 284 19.77 -1.28 7.20
N LEU A 285 19.00 -1.37 8.29
CA LEU A 285 19.19 -0.52 9.47
C LEU A 285 20.53 -0.77 10.16
N VAL A 286 20.94 -2.03 10.30
CA VAL A 286 22.23 -2.42 10.87
C VAL A 286 23.38 -1.95 9.98
N LEU A 287 23.27 -2.09 8.66
CA LEU A 287 24.29 -1.66 7.70
C LEU A 287 24.61 -0.17 7.84
N VAL A 288 23.58 0.68 7.81
CA VAL A 288 23.74 2.13 7.90
C VAL A 288 24.24 2.55 9.29
N MET A 289 23.71 1.94 10.35
CA MET A 289 24.13 2.20 11.73
C MET A 289 25.58 1.82 11.97
N LYS A 290 26.00 0.63 11.51
CA LYS A 290 27.36 0.13 11.68
C LYS A 290 28.39 1.05 11.05
N ALA A 291 28.09 1.64 9.89
CA ALA A 291 28.97 2.60 9.24
C ALA A 291 29.22 3.84 10.11
N GLN A 292 28.16 4.39 10.72
CA GLN A 292 28.31 5.53 11.63
C GLN A 292 29.09 5.17 12.89
N VAL A 293 28.79 4.01 13.50
CA VAL A 293 29.53 3.55 14.69
C VAL A 293 31.01 3.35 14.37
N GLN A 294 31.35 2.79 13.21
CA GLN A 294 32.73 2.64 12.77
C GLN A 294 33.44 3.99 12.58
N HIS A 295 32.76 4.99 12.04
CA HIS A 295 33.27 6.36 11.97
C HIS A 295 33.57 6.93 13.37
N LEU A 296 32.61 6.82 14.30
CA LEU A 296 32.79 7.28 15.69
C LEU A 296 33.98 6.60 16.38
N VAL A 297 34.08 5.27 16.29
CA VAL A 297 35.17 4.48 16.90
C VAL A 297 36.52 4.86 16.31
N THR A 298 36.59 5.01 14.98
CA THR A 298 37.85 5.39 14.30
C THR A 298 38.32 6.77 14.74
N SER A 299 37.40 7.72 14.89
CA SER A 299 37.73 9.08 15.32
C SER A 299 38.09 9.18 16.80
N LEU A 300 37.45 8.40 17.68
CA LEU A 300 37.82 8.32 19.10
C LEU A 300 39.25 7.80 19.30
N ASN A 301 39.67 6.86 18.44
CA ASN A 301 41.04 6.32 18.47
C ASN A 301 42.08 7.25 17.85
N ASN A 302 41.66 8.30 17.14
CA ASN A 302 42.56 9.25 16.50
C ASN A 302 43.04 10.30 17.52
N MET A 303 44.35 10.33 17.76
CA MET A 303 44.97 11.22 18.75
C MET A 303 44.76 12.72 18.47
N LYS A 304 44.44 13.09 17.21
CA LYS A 304 44.15 14.48 16.84
C LYS A 304 42.88 15.04 17.48
N PHE A 305 41.91 14.18 17.80
CA PHE A 305 40.59 14.61 18.31
C PHE A 305 40.44 14.44 19.82
N LYS A 306 41.48 13.93 20.53
CA LYS A 306 41.44 13.67 21.99
C LYS A 306 41.09 14.88 22.86
N GLN A 307 41.32 16.10 22.39
CA GLN A 307 40.97 17.33 23.11
C GLN A 307 39.57 17.89 22.73
N GLU A 308 38.97 17.42 21.63
CA GLU A 308 37.69 17.89 21.09
C GLU A 308 36.55 16.86 21.21
N VAL A 309 36.79 15.72 21.87
CA VAL A 309 35.77 14.68 22.09
C VAL A 309 34.69 15.20 23.04
N MET A 310 33.65 15.79 22.47
CA MET A 310 32.42 16.05 23.20
C MET A 310 31.72 14.73 23.50
N TYR A 311 31.83 14.31 24.76
CA TYR A 311 31.00 13.27 25.40
C TYR A 311 29.52 13.34 25.01
N CYS A 312 29.03 14.54 24.64
CA CYS A 312 27.68 14.77 24.15
C CYS A 312 27.33 14.03 22.85
N ALA A 313 28.22 13.91 21.85
CA ALA A 313 27.88 13.18 20.63
C ALA A 313 27.66 11.69 20.89
N PHE A 314 28.49 11.10 21.75
CA PHE A 314 28.39 9.70 22.14
C PHE A 314 27.19 9.43 23.07
N PHE A 315 26.92 10.31 24.05
CA PHE A 315 25.75 10.23 24.93
C PHE A 315 24.44 10.47 24.18
N PHE A 316 24.41 11.47 23.29
CA PHE A 316 23.27 11.74 22.41
C PHE A 316 22.98 10.53 21.52
N PHE A 317 24.02 9.91 20.96
CA PHE A 317 23.86 8.69 20.19
C PHE A 317 23.33 7.54 21.04
N LEU A 318 23.93 7.25 22.21
CA LEU A 318 23.52 6.15 23.09
C LEU A 318 22.09 6.30 23.62
N ILE A 319 21.68 7.50 24.04
CA ILE A 319 20.34 7.74 24.57
C ILE A 319 19.30 7.61 23.46
N ASN A 320 19.51 8.30 22.33
CA ASN A 320 18.59 8.21 21.21
C ASN A 320 18.58 6.81 20.60
N PHE A 321 19.72 6.12 20.55
CA PHE A 321 19.83 4.75 20.07
C PHE A 321 19.15 3.75 20.99
N ASN A 322 19.14 3.94 22.31
CA ASN A 322 18.43 3.05 23.23
C ASN A 322 16.90 3.22 23.11
N ASP A 323 16.42 4.45 22.93
CA ASP A 323 15.00 4.69 22.63
C ASP A 323 14.62 4.23 21.21
N LEU A 324 15.53 4.35 20.23
CA LEU A 324 15.34 3.81 18.89
C LEU A 324 15.33 2.28 18.88
N LEU A 325 16.27 1.66 19.60
CA LEU A 325 16.33 0.22 19.80
C LEU A 325 15.08 -0.26 20.52
N ARG A 326 14.55 0.46 21.51
CA ARG A 326 13.24 0.13 22.10
C ARG A 326 12.12 0.19 21.07
N LYS A 327 12.10 1.18 20.16
CA LYS A 327 11.11 1.23 19.07
C LYS A 327 11.28 0.05 18.09
N ILE A 328 12.51 -0.33 17.75
CA ILE A 328 12.84 -1.46 16.86
C ILE A 328 12.53 -2.81 17.54
N LEU A 329 12.92 -3.00 18.80
CA LEU A 329 12.69 -4.20 19.60
C LEU A 329 11.21 -4.38 19.97
N LYS A 330 10.42 -3.30 19.94
CA LYS A 330 8.96 -3.36 20.02
C LYS A 330 8.29 -3.71 18.69
N LEU A 331 9.00 -3.81 17.57
CA LEU A 331 8.37 -4.21 16.30
C LEU A 331 7.71 -5.59 16.39
N PRO A 332 8.36 -6.63 16.95
CA PRO A 332 7.69 -7.90 17.23
C PRO A 332 6.44 -7.74 18.12
N GLU A 333 6.51 -6.94 19.19
CA GLU A 333 5.41 -6.76 20.16
C GLU A 333 4.21 -5.98 19.58
N LEU A 334 4.47 -4.92 18.81
CA LEU A 334 3.47 -4.16 18.06
C LEU A 334 2.78 -5.06 17.01
N PHE A 335 3.52 -5.96 16.37
CA PHE A 335 2.99 -6.96 15.47
C PHE A 335 2.00 -7.91 16.15
N PHE A 336 2.32 -8.42 17.35
CA PHE A 336 1.40 -9.27 18.10
C PHE A 336 0.12 -8.51 18.53
N SER A 337 0.23 -7.22 18.86
CA SER A 337 -0.95 -6.42 19.25
C SER A 337 -1.91 -6.08 18.10
N GLN A 338 -1.42 -6.03 16.85
CA GLN A 338 -2.23 -5.78 15.65
C GLN A 338 -2.87 -7.04 15.06
N PHE A 339 -2.45 -8.24 15.48
CA PHE A 339 -3.06 -9.51 15.09
C PHE A 339 -4.08 -10.04 16.11
N ILE A 340 -4.15 -9.44 17.31
CA ILE A 340 -5.03 -9.86 18.41
C ILE A 340 -6.25 -8.92 18.59
N ASN A 341 -6.30 -7.77 17.90
CA ASN A 341 -7.49 -6.93 17.78
C ASN A 341 -8.00 -6.95 16.33
#